data_AF-A0A0L7QWD7-F1
#
_entry.id   AF-A0A0L7QWD7-F1
#
_cell.length_a   1.000
_cell.length_b   1.000
_cell.length_c   1.000
_cell.angle_alpha   90.00
_cell.angle_beta   90.00
_cell.angle_gamma   90.00
#
_symmetry.space_group_name_H-M   'P 1'
#
loop_
_entity.id
_entity.type
_entity.pdbx_description
1 polymer ?
#
loop_
_entity_poly.entity_id
_entity_poly.type
_entity_poly.pdbx_seq_one_letter_code
_entity_poly.pdbx_strand_id
1 'polypeptide(L)'
;VVVPKAKGEILGVVIVESGWGSMLPTVVIANLAPAGAAARCGQLNIGDQIIAINGVSLVGLPLSTCQTYIKNSKNQTVVKLTVVPCAPVVEVKIKRPDTKYQLGFSVQNGVICSLLRGGIAERGGVRVGHRIIEINNQSVVAVPHEKIVNLLATSVGEVRAIRFHLKY
;
A
#
# COMPACT_ATOMS: atom_id res chain seq x y z
N VAL A 1 -10.68 12.35 -9.26
CA VAL A 1 -10.99 12.43 -7.81
C VAL A 1 -10.58 13.79 -7.28
N VAL A 2 -11.46 14.47 -6.53
CA VAL A 2 -11.14 15.77 -5.90
C VAL A 2 -11.16 15.56 -4.39
N VAL A 3 -10.03 15.79 -3.74
CA VAL A 3 -9.86 15.58 -2.30
C VAL A 3 -9.85 16.94 -1.60
N PRO A 4 -10.91 17.31 -0.87
CA PRO A 4 -10.92 18.51 -0.04
C PRO A 4 -10.11 18.26 1.26
N LYS A 5 -9.33 19.26 1.68
CA LYS A 5 -8.47 19.19 2.87
C LYS A 5 -8.27 20.56 3.51
N ALA A 6 -7.88 20.59 4.78
CA ALA A 6 -7.52 21.84 5.43
C ALA A 6 -6.13 22.34 4.98
N LYS A 7 -5.92 23.66 5.07
CA LYS A 7 -4.60 24.26 4.81
C LYS A 7 -3.62 23.77 5.88
N GLY A 8 -2.52 23.14 5.46
CA GLY A 8 -1.53 22.54 6.35
C GLY A 8 -1.77 21.06 6.68
N GLU A 9 -2.95 20.52 6.33
CA GLU A 9 -3.22 19.09 6.45
C GLU A 9 -2.43 18.30 5.41
N ILE A 10 -2.09 17.04 5.68
CA ILE A 10 -1.52 16.15 4.66
C ILE A 10 -2.62 15.42 3.90
N LEU A 11 -2.35 15.03 2.65
CA LEU A 11 -3.30 14.24 1.86
C LEU A 11 -3.59 12.88 2.54
N GLY A 12 -2.60 12.32 3.25
CA GLY A 12 -2.74 11.06 3.98
C GLY A 12 -2.76 9.84 3.07
N VAL A 13 -2.05 9.87 1.93
CA VAL A 13 -1.83 8.71 1.07
C VAL A 13 -0.39 8.25 1.16
N VAL A 14 -0.19 6.93 1.10
CA VAL A 14 1.11 6.31 0.91
C VAL A 14 1.13 5.70 -0.47
N ILE A 15 2.08 6.15 -1.28
CA ILE A 15 2.26 5.69 -2.65
C ILE A 15 3.51 4.83 -2.79
N VAL A 16 3.45 3.85 -3.68
CA VAL A 16 4.56 2.98 -4.07
C VAL A 16 4.65 2.92 -5.59
N GLU A 17 5.80 2.53 -6.12
CA GLU A 17 5.91 2.29 -7.56
C GLU A 17 4.95 1.19 -7.99
N SER A 18 4.33 1.39 -9.15
CA SER A 18 3.62 0.34 -9.86
C SER A 18 4.64 -0.73 -10.24
N GLY A 19 4.74 -1.79 -9.41
CA GLY A 19 5.64 -2.90 -9.64
C GLY A 19 5.43 -3.56 -11.02
N TRP A 20 6.43 -4.33 -11.44
CA TRP A 20 6.57 -4.93 -12.77
C TRP A 20 5.26 -5.54 -13.28
N GLY A 21 4.70 -4.92 -14.32
CA GLY A 21 3.46 -5.35 -14.99
C GLY A 21 2.41 -4.28 -15.20
N SER A 22 2.59 -3.06 -14.69
CA SER A 22 1.79 -1.93 -15.19
C SER A 22 2.25 -1.48 -16.57
N MET A 23 1.29 -1.27 -17.47
CA MET A 23 1.53 -0.71 -18.81
C MET A 23 2.11 0.72 -18.75
N LEU A 24 1.93 1.41 -17.62
CA LEU A 24 2.43 2.75 -17.38
C LEU A 24 3.28 2.78 -16.09
N PRO A 25 4.54 3.25 -16.14
CA PRO A 25 5.35 3.47 -14.93
C PRO A 25 4.71 4.60 -14.11
N THR A 26 3.93 4.24 -13.11
CA THR A 26 3.15 5.19 -12.30
C THR A 26 3.25 4.82 -10.82
N VAL A 27 2.50 5.51 -9.97
CA VAL A 27 2.46 5.24 -8.54
C VAL A 27 1.10 4.72 -8.13
N VAL A 28 1.09 3.78 -7.19
CA VAL A 28 -0.13 3.13 -6.71
C VAL A 28 -0.35 3.48 -5.25
N ILE A 29 -1.61 3.70 -4.87
CA ILE A 29 -2.01 3.90 -3.48
C ILE A 29 -1.85 2.56 -2.77
N ALA A 30 -0.87 2.47 -1.89
CA ALA A 30 -0.63 1.28 -1.09
C ALA A 30 -1.18 1.40 0.33
N ASN A 31 -1.37 2.61 0.84
CA ASN A 31 -2.15 2.81 2.05
C ASN A 31 -2.82 4.18 2.11
N LEU A 32 -3.89 4.27 2.90
CA LEU A 32 -4.58 5.49 3.26
C LEU A 32 -4.49 5.68 4.77
N ALA A 33 -4.08 6.86 5.22
CA ALA A 33 -4.01 7.18 6.63
C ALA A 33 -5.43 7.18 7.22
N PRO A 34 -5.69 6.44 8.31
CA PRO A 34 -6.98 6.48 8.98
C PRO A 34 -7.24 7.93 9.45
N ALA A 35 -8.39 8.48 9.08
CA ALA A 35 -8.78 9.89 9.23
C ALA A 35 -8.03 10.93 8.38
N GLY A 36 -7.14 10.54 7.46
CA GLY A 36 -6.53 11.45 6.49
C GLY A 36 -7.52 11.99 5.46
N ALA A 37 -7.21 13.13 4.81
CA ALA A 37 -8.10 13.75 3.83
C ALA A 37 -8.51 12.80 2.69
N ALA A 38 -7.56 12.00 2.20
CA ALA A 38 -7.80 10.98 1.18
C ALA A 38 -8.72 9.85 1.66
N ALA A 39 -8.60 9.41 2.91
CA ALA A 39 -9.52 8.41 3.46
C ALA A 39 -10.92 8.99 3.65
N ARG A 40 -11.03 10.23 4.16
CA ARG A 40 -12.32 10.91 4.37
C ARG A 40 -13.08 11.20 3.08
N CYS A 41 -12.38 11.37 1.95
CA CYS A 41 -13.04 11.61 0.68
C CYS A 41 -13.81 10.38 0.16
N GLY A 42 -13.45 9.18 0.62
CA GLY A 42 -14.11 7.92 0.22
C GLY A 42 -14.01 7.55 -1.26
N GLN A 43 -13.39 8.39 -2.09
CA GLN A 43 -13.25 8.19 -3.54
C GLN A 43 -11.93 7.52 -3.94
N LEU A 44 -11.02 7.31 -2.98
CA LEU A 44 -9.74 6.67 -3.20
C LEU A 44 -9.71 5.35 -2.46
N ASN A 45 -9.20 4.34 -3.13
CA ASN A 45 -9.00 3.02 -2.56
C ASN A 45 -7.53 2.64 -2.61
N ILE A 46 -7.13 1.79 -1.67
CA ILE A 46 -5.88 1.06 -1.77
C ILE A 46 -5.95 0.20 -3.03
N GLY A 47 -4.94 0.26 -3.90
CA GLY A 47 -5.00 -0.34 -5.24
C GLY A 47 -5.01 0.67 -6.37
N ASP A 48 -5.51 1.89 -6.13
CA ASP A 48 -5.72 2.86 -7.20
C ASP A 48 -4.39 3.42 -7.73
N GLN A 49 -4.27 3.52 -9.04
CA GLN A 49 -3.09 4.09 -9.68
C GLN A 49 -3.26 5.58 -9.84
N ILE A 50 -2.31 6.39 -9.34
CA ILE A 50 -2.31 7.83 -9.52
C ILE A 50 -1.54 8.18 -10.80
N ILE A 51 -2.26 8.73 -11.77
CA ILE A 51 -1.74 9.17 -13.06
C ILE A 51 -1.30 10.63 -13.01
N ALA A 52 -2.03 11.47 -12.27
CA ALA A 52 -1.70 12.90 -12.17
C ALA A 52 -2.17 13.53 -10.86
N ILE A 53 -1.49 14.59 -10.43
CA ILE A 53 -1.83 15.40 -9.25
C ILE A 53 -1.89 16.87 -9.67
N ASN A 54 -3.02 17.52 -9.43
CA ASN A 54 -3.32 18.90 -9.81
C ASN A 54 -3.04 19.21 -11.29
N GLY A 55 -3.29 18.24 -12.17
CA GLY A 55 -3.00 18.34 -13.60
C GLY A 55 -1.55 18.03 -14.00
N VAL A 56 -0.64 17.82 -13.03
CA VAL A 56 0.73 17.38 -13.30
C VAL A 56 0.75 15.86 -13.45
N SER A 57 1.18 15.36 -14.61
CA SER A 57 1.33 13.93 -14.85
C SER A 57 2.47 13.35 -14.00
N LEU A 58 2.20 12.23 -13.35
CA LEU A 58 3.18 11.45 -12.58
C LEU A 58 3.75 10.27 -13.38
N VAL A 59 3.25 10.05 -14.61
CA VAL A 59 3.68 8.94 -15.47
C VAL A 59 5.15 9.12 -15.84
N GLY A 60 5.95 8.08 -15.59
CA GLY A 60 7.39 8.06 -15.88
C GLY A 60 8.26 8.82 -14.87
N LEU A 61 7.67 9.45 -13.85
CA LEU A 61 8.44 10.13 -12.81
C LEU A 61 8.90 9.14 -11.73
N PRO A 62 10.10 9.34 -11.14
CA PRO A 62 10.57 8.50 -10.05
C PRO A 62 9.69 8.69 -8.81
N LEU A 63 9.57 7.64 -8.00
CA LEU A 63 8.73 7.64 -6.79
C LEU A 63 9.01 8.83 -5.86
N SER A 64 10.27 9.20 -5.69
CA SER A 64 10.70 10.33 -4.86
C SER A 64 10.09 11.65 -5.32
N THR A 65 10.01 11.88 -6.62
CA THR A 65 9.38 13.07 -7.22
C THR A 65 7.87 13.05 -6.98
N CYS A 66 7.21 11.91 -7.20
CA CYS A 66 5.78 11.74 -6.94
C CYS A 66 5.43 12.01 -5.46
N GLN A 67 6.26 11.49 -4.54
CA GLN A 67 6.11 11.74 -3.10
C GLN A 67 6.30 13.22 -2.77
N THR A 68 7.20 13.92 -3.46
CA THR A 68 7.42 15.36 -3.30
C THR A 68 6.22 16.17 -3.76
N TYR A 69 5.58 15.82 -4.88
CA TYR A 69 4.33 16.47 -5.32
C TYR A 69 3.20 16.34 -4.28
N ILE A 70 3.04 15.15 -3.70
CA ILE A 70 2.06 14.92 -2.64
C ILE A 70 2.39 15.76 -1.40
N LYS A 71 3.66 15.82 -0.98
CA LYS A 71 4.09 16.65 0.16
C LYS A 71 3.89 18.15 -0.11
N ASN A 72 4.15 18.63 -1.32
CA ASN A 72 3.95 20.02 -1.70
C ASN A 72 2.47 20.43 -1.72
N SER A 73 1.55 19.48 -1.89
CA SER A 73 0.10 19.72 -1.78
C SER A 73 -0.39 20.03 -0.35
N LYS A 74 0.50 19.99 0.67
CA LYS A 74 0.17 20.28 2.07
C LYS A 74 -0.45 21.67 2.28
N ASN A 75 0.00 22.67 1.53
CA ASN A 75 -0.52 24.04 1.66
C ASN A 75 -1.81 24.30 0.87
N GLN A 76 -2.24 23.34 0.04
CA GLN A 76 -3.47 23.45 -0.74
C GLN A 76 -4.68 23.01 0.09
N THR A 77 -5.84 23.60 -0.22
CA THR A 77 -7.14 23.25 0.38
C THR A 77 -7.91 22.20 -0.44
N VAL A 78 -7.49 21.98 -1.69
CA VAL A 78 -8.04 20.98 -2.60
C VAL A 78 -6.90 20.35 -3.38
N VAL A 79 -6.94 19.03 -3.54
CA VAL A 79 -6.04 18.27 -4.41
C VAL A 79 -6.84 17.51 -5.43
N LYS A 80 -6.58 17.76 -6.72
CA LYS A 80 -7.20 17.02 -7.82
C LYS A 80 -6.32 15.86 -8.23
N LEU A 81 -6.78 14.63 -8.04
CA LEU A 81 -6.07 13.41 -8.41
C LEU A 81 -6.74 12.77 -9.63
N THR A 82 -5.96 12.47 -10.66
CA THR A 82 -6.38 11.58 -11.73
C THR A 82 -5.93 10.19 -11.34
N VAL A 83 -6.89 9.32 -11.04
CA VAL A 83 -6.61 7.93 -10.65
C VAL A 83 -7.32 6.96 -11.57
N VAL A 84 -6.69 5.83 -11.81
CA VAL A 84 -7.29 4.66 -12.46
C VAL A 84 -7.66 3.68 -11.35
N PRO A 85 -8.96 3.41 -11.12
CA PRO A 85 -9.40 2.41 -10.17
C PRO A 85 -8.91 1.03 -10.63
N CYS A 86 -8.24 0.29 -9.74
CA CYS A 86 -7.77 -1.06 -10.03
C CYS A 86 -8.45 -2.04 -9.08
N ALA A 87 -9.28 -2.94 -9.61
CA ALA A 87 -9.97 -4.00 -8.86
C ALA A 87 -9.44 -5.39 -9.24
N PRO A 88 -9.48 -6.41 -8.34
CA PRO A 88 -9.72 -6.38 -6.91
C PRO A 88 -8.39 -6.47 -6.14
N VAL A 89 -8.19 -5.58 -5.18
CA VAL A 89 -7.17 -5.81 -4.14
C VAL A 89 -7.65 -6.99 -3.30
N VAL A 90 -7.01 -8.15 -3.47
CA VAL A 90 -7.28 -9.32 -2.62
C VAL A 90 -6.63 -9.03 -1.27
N GLU A 91 -7.44 -8.57 -0.31
CA GLU A 91 -7.04 -8.46 1.08
C GLU A 91 -6.97 -9.87 1.69
N VAL A 92 -5.79 -10.23 2.18
CA VAL A 92 -5.58 -11.49 2.89
C VAL A 92 -5.29 -11.21 4.35
N LYS A 93 -5.95 -11.95 5.23
CA LYS A 93 -5.81 -11.82 6.69
C LYS A 93 -5.14 -13.07 7.23
N ILE A 94 -3.89 -12.94 7.62
CA ILE A 94 -3.14 -14.02 8.25
C ILE A 94 -3.37 -13.91 9.75
N LYS A 95 -3.98 -14.94 10.35
CA LYS A 95 -4.17 -15.00 11.80
C LYS A 95 -3.13 -15.93 12.41
N ARG A 96 -2.15 -15.34 13.09
CA ARG A 96 -1.15 -16.10 13.86
C ARG A 96 -1.67 -16.28 15.30
N PRO A 97 -1.90 -17.53 15.75
CA PRO A 97 -2.41 -17.77 17.10
C PRO A 97 -1.35 -17.61 18.19
N ASP A 98 -0.08 -17.91 17.90
CA ASP A 98 1.01 -17.92 18.89
C ASP A 98 2.36 -17.68 18.19
N THR A 99 3.31 -17.04 18.87
CA THR A 99 4.65 -16.77 18.35
C THR A 99 5.48 -18.04 18.12
N LYS A 100 5.11 -19.17 18.72
CA LYS A 100 5.74 -20.48 18.43
C LYS A 100 5.52 -20.97 16.99
N TYR A 101 4.49 -20.48 16.30
CA TYR A 101 4.24 -20.83 14.91
C TYR A 101 4.82 -19.78 13.98
N GLN A 102 5.55 -20.22 12.95
CA GLN A 102 6.00 -19.35 11.88
C GLN A 102 4.82 -19.05 10.94
N LEU A 103 4.78 -17.82 10.40
CA LEU A 103 3.77 -17.44 9.41
C LEU A 103 3.90 -18.25 8.11
N GLY A 104 5.11 -18.72 7.78
CA GLY A 104 5.37 -19.55 6.61
C GLY A 104 5.46 -18.75 5.30
N PHE A 105 6.08 -17.57 5.34
CA PHE A 105 6.45 -16.80 4.14
C PHE A 105 7.70 -15.98 4.39
N SER A 106 8.41 -15.63 3.32
CA SER A 106 9.52 -14.66 3.37
C SER A 106 9.10 -13.35 2.71
N VAL A 107 9.48 -12.24 3.33
CA VAL A 107 9.22 -10.89 2.83
C VAL A 107 10.53 -10.18 2.49
N GLN A 108 10.56 -9.45 1.36
CA GLN A 108 11.65 -8.56 0.98
C GLN A 108 11.04 -7.21 0.58
N ASN A 109 11.50 -6.11 1.20
CA ASN A 109 10.98 -4.76 0.93
C ASN A 109 9.45 -4.64 1.02
N GLY A 110 8.84 -5.42 1.93
CA GLY A 110 7.38 -5.48 2.11
C GLY A 110 6.65 -6.36 1.09
N VAL A 111 7.34 -7.03 0.17
CA VAL A 111 6.76 -7.95 -0.82
C VAL A 111 7.07 -9.40 -0.43
N ILE A 112 6.08 -10.27 -0.54
CA ILE A 112 6.23 -11.69 -0.25
C ILE A 112 6.92 -12.38 -1.42
N CYS A 113 8.13 -12.88 -1.19
CA CYS A 113 8.97 -13.51 -2.21
C CYS A 113 8.86 -15.03 -2.21
N SER A 114 8.56 -15.65 -1.07
CA SER A 114 8.35 -17.10 -0.97
C SER A 114 7.29 -17.44 0.07
N LEU A 115 6.65 -18.58 -0.12
CA LEU A 115 5.64 -19.15 0.77
C LEU A 115 5.98 -20.60 1.08
N LEU A 116 5.75 -20.99 2.32
CA LEU A 116 5.87 -22.36 2.78
C LEU A 116 4.55 -23.07 2.53
N ARG A 117 4.61 -24.17 1.77
CA ARG A 117 3.44 -25.02 1.47
C ARG A 117 2.86 -25.58 2.77
N GLY A 118 1.56 -25.43 2.95
CA GLY A 118 0.81 -25.81 4.15
C GLY A 118 0.92 -24.82 5.31
N GLY A 119 1.67 -23.73 5.18
CA GLY A 119 1.88 -22.72 6.22
C GLY A 119 0.65 -21.85 6.51
N ILE A 120 0.70 -21.10 7.62
CA ILE A 120 -0.41 -20.24 8.08
C ILE A 120 -0.77 -19.20 7.01
N ALA A 121 0.23 -18.57 6.41
CA ALA A 121 0.04 -17.56 5.38
C ALA A 121 -0.59 -18.12 4.10
N GLU A 122 -0.14 -19.29 3.64
CA GLU A 122 -0.72 -19.92 2.44
C GLU A 122 -2.21 -20.25 2.67
N ARG A 123 -2.55 -20.76 3.86
CA ARG A 123 -3.94 -21.01 4.29
C ARG A 123 -4.74 -19.72 4.47
N GLY A 124 -4.09 -18.62 4.86
CA GLY A 124 -4.66 -17.29 4.93
C GLY A 124 -4.90 -16.63 3.56
N GLY A 125 -4.62 -17.33 2.45
CA GLY A 125 -4.83 -16.84 1.09
C GLY A 125 -3.65 -16.05 0.52
N VAL A 126 -2.53 -15.94 1.27
CA VAL A 126 -1.34 -15.24 0.82
C VAL A 126 -0.72 -15.96 -0.37
N ARG A 127 -0.27 -15.20 -1.37
CA ARG A 127 0.46 -15.71 -2.55
C ARG A 127 1.74 -14.89 -2.77
N VAL A 128 2.69 -15.50 -3.48
CA VAL A 128 3.93 -14.81 -3.89
C VAL A 128 3.55 -13.58 -4.72
N GLY A 129 4.23 -12.47 -4.47
CA GLY A 129 3.93 -11.16 -5.07
C GLY A 129 2.89 -10.32 -4.31
N HIS A 130 2.26 -10.85 -3.25
CA HIS A 130 1.46 -10.00 -2.35
C HIS A 130 2.38 -9.02 -1.62
N ARG A 131 1.91 -7.78 -1.43
CA ARG A 131 2.60 -6.76 -0.65
C ARG A 131 1.92 -6.59 0.71
N ILE A 132 2.71 -6.65 1.77
CA ILE A 132 2.24 -6.42 3.13
C ILE A 132 1.99 -4.92 3.29
N ILE A 133 0.76 -4.56 3.68
CA ILE A 133 0.38 -3.17 3.87
C ILE A 133 0.22 -2.82 5.34
N GLU A 134 -0.18 -3.80 6.17
CA GLU A 134 -0.51 -3.57 7.55
C GLU A 134 -0.23 -4.82 8.38
N ILE A 135 0.37 -4.62 9.57
CA ILE A 135 0.66 -5.66 10.55
C ILE A 135 0.08 -5.18 11.87
N ASN A 136 -0.86 -5.92 12.48
CA ASN A 136 -1.47 -5.56 13.76
C ASN A 136 -2.01 -4.11 13.79
N ASN A 137 -2.80 -3.72 12.78
CA ASN A 137 -3.34 -2.37 12.60
C ASN A 137 -2.27 -1.27 12.41
N GLN A 138 -1.00 -1.64 12.21
CA GLN A 138 0.08 -0.71 11.92
C GLN A 138 0.49 -0.81 10.45
N SER A 139 0.39 0.32 9.73
CA SER A 139 0.81 0.42 8.33
C SER A 139 2.32 0.20 8.15
N VAL A 140 2.72 -0.68 7.23
CA VAL A 140 4.12 -1.01 6.95
C VAL A 140 4.61 -0.71 5.54
N VAL A 141 3.79 -0.05 4.72
CA VAL A 141 4.06 0.24 3.29
C VAL A 141 5.35 1.02 3.03
N ALA A 142 5.81 1.83 4.00
CA ALA A 142 7.03 2.64 3.92
C ALA A 142 8.01 2.32 5.07
N VAL A 143 7.89 1.14 5.67
CA VAL A 143 8.74 0.71 6.78
C VAL A 143 9.92 -0.08 6.21
N PRO A 144 11.17 0.15 6.70
CA PRO A 144 12.32 -0.61 6.24
C PRO A 144 12.13 -2.11 6.52
N HIS A 145 12.66 -2.95 5.64
CA HIS A 145 12.45 -4.39 5.68
C HIS A 145 12.79 -5.01 7.06
N GLU A 146 13.86 -4.57 7.72
CA GLU A 146 14.26 -5.05 9.05
C GLU A 146 13.15 -4.85 10.09
N LYS A 147 12.52 -3.67 10.07
CA LYS A 147 11.44 -3.34 10.98
C LYS A 147 10.17 -4.12 10.64
N ILE A 148 9.91 -4.39 9.36
CA ILE A 148 8.82 -5.29 8.94
C ILE A 148 9.06 -6.70 9.49
N VAL A 149 10.27 -7.24 9.33
CA VAL A 149 10.63 -8.58 9.82
C VAL A 149 10.50 -8.66 11.34
N ASN A 150 10.98 -7.65 12.07
CA ASN A 150 10.85 -7.58 13.53
C ASN A 150 9.38 -7.51 13.98
N LEU A 151 8.56 -6.73 13.28
CA LEU A 151 7.12 -6.67 13.53
C LEU A 151 6.48 -8.04 13.25
N LEU A 152 6.78 -8.70 12.14
CA LEU A 152 6.27 -10.04 11.80
C LEU A 152 6.71 -11.12 12.79
N ALA A 153 7.94 -11.03 13.30
CA ALA A 153 8.51 -11.99 14.23
C ALA A 153 7.79 -11.96 15.59
N THR A 154 7.51 -10.75 16.09
CA THR A 154 6.86 -10.53 17.40
C THR A 154 5.34 -10.42 17.32
N SER A 155 4.78 -10.18 16.12
CA SER A 155 3.33 -10.07 15.94
C SER A 155 2.64 -11.41 16.10
N VAL A 156 1.69 -11.42 17.04
CA VAL A 156 0.60 -12.37 17.17
C VAL A 156 -0.66 -11.59 16.80
N GLY A 157 -1.54 -12.17 15.98
CA GLY A 157 -2.71 -11.46 15.48
C GLY A 157 -2.84 -11.44 13.96
N GLU A 158 -3.38 -10.34 13.43
CA GLU A 158 -3.86 -10.21 12.06
C GLU A 158 -2.85 -9.44 11.21
N VAL A 159 -2.31 -10.09 10.16
CA VAL A 159 -1.48 -9.44 9.14
C VAL A 159 -2.31 -9.27 7.88
N ARG A 160 -2.35 -8.04 7.36
CA ARG A 160 -3.03 -7.71 6.11
C ARG A 160 -2.03 -7.50 5.00
N ALA A 161 -2.17 -8.32 3.97
CA ALA A 161 -1.45 -8.14 2.73
C ALA A 161 -2.44 -7.97 1.57
N ILE A 162 -1.99 -7.30 0.53
CA ILE A 162 -2.77 -7.06 -0.67
C ILE A 162 -2.04 -7.58 -1.89
N ARG A 163 -2.80 -8.16 -2.79
CA ARG A 163 -2.33 -8.39 -4.15
C ARG A 163 -2.79 -7.24 -5.03
N PHE A 164 -1.83 -6.54 -5.63
CA PHE A 164 -2.14 -5.73 -6.78
C PHE A 164 -2.29 -6.68 -7.97
N HIS A 165 -3.52 -6.92 -8.41
CA HIS A 165 -3.76 -7.59 -9.68
C HIS A 165 -3.56 -6.54 -10.79
N LEU A 166 -2.30 -6.25 -11.11
CA LEU A 166 -1.99 -5.52 -12.32
C LEU A 166 -2.27 -6.49 -13.47
N LYS A 167 -3.45 -6.38 -14.07
CA LYS A 167 -3.84 -7.17 -15.24
C LYS A 167 -2.74 -7.10 -16.29
N TYR A 168 -2.30 -8.26 -16.74
CA TYR A 168 -2.04 -8.48 -18.16
C TYR A 168 -3.35 -9.00 -18.77
#